data_AF-A0A4Y2KFN2-F1
#
_entry.id   AF-A0A4Y2KFN2-F1
#
_cell.length_a   1.000
_cell.length_b   1.000
_cell.length_c   1.000
_cell.angle_alpha   90.00
_cell.angle_beta   90.00
_cell.angle_gamma   90.00
#
_symmetry.space_group_name_H-M   'P 1'
#
loop_
_entity.id
_entity.type
_entity.pdbx_description
1 polymer ?
#
loop_
_entity_poly.entity_id
_entity_poly.type
_entity_poly.pdbx_seq_one_letter_code
_entity_poly.pdbx_strand_id
1 'polypeptide(L)'
;MGLCRRHPTRVPLLTKRHPQLRLQWAREHRDWTMDEWKKVAWSDESLFLIHHVDGRVRVRRLSGEQLLPSCTEGHTQAGGGGIMLWETFS
;
A
#
# COMPACT_ATOMS: atom_id res chain seq x y z
N MET A 1 -20.76 21.40 -2.15
CA MET A 1 -19.79 20.28 -2.13
C MET A 1 -20.58 19.01 -1.86
N GLY A 2 -20.74 18.14 -2.86
CA GLY A 2 -21.61 16.95 -2.77
C GLY A 2 -20.82 15.64 -2.78
N LEU A 3 -21.47 14.55 -2.40
CA LEU A 3 -20.89 13.20 -2.45
C LEU A 3 -20.67 12.77 -3.90
N CYS A 4 -19.43 12.42 -4.25
CA CYS A 4 -19.07 11.95 -5.60
C CYS A 4 -18.71 10.47 -5.57
N ARG A 5 -19.07 9.74 -6.65
CA ARG A 5 -18.65 8.35 -6.86
C ARG A 5 -17.16 8.32 -7.21
N ARG A 6 -16.33 7.71 -6.37
CA ARG A 6 -14.86 7.59 -6.53
C ARG A 6 -14.40 6.17 -6.28
N HIS A 7 -13.20 5.82 -6.74
CA HIS A 7 -12.58 4.55 -6.36
C HIS A 7 -12.13 4.59 -4.89
N PRO A 8 -12.35 3.51 -4.11
CA PRO A 8 -11.79 3.38 -2.79
C PRO A 8 -10.27 3.38 -2.89
N THR A 9 -9.62 3.91 -1.85
CA THR A 9 -8.15 3.96 -1.82
C THR A 9 -7.64 2.66 -1.27
N ARG A 10 -6.86 1.94 -2.08
CA ARG A 10 -6.25 0.67 -1.67
C ARG A 10 -5.13 1.01 -0.70
N VAL A 11 -5.33 0.70 0.57
CA VAL A 11 -4.33 0.84 1.61
C VAL A 11 -4.29 -0.44 2.43
N PRO A 12 -3.11 -0.87 2.90
CA PRO A 12 -3.04 -1.90 3.91
C PRO A 12 -3.80 -1.42 5.15
N LEU A 13 -4.56 -2.31 5.78
CA LEU A 13 -5.24 -2.01 7.03
C LEU A 13 -4.19 -1.85 8.13
N LEU A 14 -3.93 -0.60 8.54
CA LEU A 14 -2.92 -0.28 9.54
C LEU A 14 -3.58 -0.17 10.93
N THR A 15 -3.08 -0.94 11.90
CA THR A 15 -3.34 -0.65 13.32
C THR A 15 -2.66 0.66 13.74
N LYS A 16 -3.16 1.31 14.80
CA LYS A 16 -2.62 2.59 15.35
C LYS A 16 -1.13 2.57 15.69
N ARG A 17 -0.54 1.38 15.89
CA ARG A 17 0.90 1.19 16.16
C ARG A 17 1.76 1.41 14.90
N HIS A 18 1.26 1.10 13.71
CA HIS A 18 2.05 1.21 12.48
C HIS A 18 2.46 2.65 12.15
N PRO A 19 1.58 3.67 12.24
CA PRO A 19 2.00 5.06 12.03
C PRO A 19 3.13 5.50 12.96
N GLN A 20 3.11 5.09 14.23
CA GLN A 20 4.14 5.44 15.20
C GLN A 20 5.50 4.83 14.84
N LEU A 21 5.52 3.52 14.51
CA LEU A 21 6.74 2.83 14.11
C LEU A 21 7.31 3.38 12.79
N ARG A 22 6.43 3.66 11.81
CA ARG A 22 6.85 4.27 10.54
C ARG A 22 7.46 5.65 10.73
N LEU A 23 6.88 6.47 11.61
CA LEU A 23 7.42 7.79 11.93
C LEU A 23 8.76 7.70 12.66
N GLN A 24 8.90 6.76 13.60
CA GLN A 24 10.16 6.52 14.29
C GLN A 24 11.25 6.10 13.30
N TRP A 25 10.98 5.10 12.46
CA TRP A 25 11.92 4.62 11.45
C TRP A 25 12.36 5.74 10.51
N ALA A 26 11.39 6.54 10.01
CA ALA A 26 11.69 7.69 9.12
C ALA A 26 12.54 8.77 9.80
N ARG A 27 12.43 8.94 11.12
CA ARG A 27 13.29 9.87 11.88
C ARG A 27 14.70 9.34 12.05
N GLU A 28 14.83 8.05 12.38
CA GLU A 28 16.13 7.38 12.55
C GLU A 28 16.96 7.38 11.25
N HIS A 29 16.29 7.27 10.10
CA HIS A 29 16.93 7.15 8.79
C HIS A 29 16.87 8.45 7.97
N ARG A 30 16.47 9.57 8.60
CA ARG A 30 16.24 10.85 7.91
C ARG A 30 17.51 11.40 7.25
N ASP A 31 18.62 11.31 7.98
CA ASP A 31 19.89 11.93 7.62
C ASP A 31 20.88 10.92 7.00
N TRP A 32 20.38 9.75 6.58
CA TRP A 32 21.18 8.74 5.91
C TRP A 32 21.72 9.25 4.57
N THR A 33 23.02 9.03 4.38
CA THR A 33 23.76 9.36 3.17
C THR A 33 23.48 8.34 2.06
N MET A 34 23.77 8.71 0.82
CA MET A 34 23.63 7.79 -0.32
C MET A 34 24.46 6.51 -0.17
N ASP A 35 25.63 6.59 0.47
CA ASP A 35 26.48 5.42 0.68
C ASP A 35 25.97 4.51 1.80
N GLU A 36 25.13 5.01 2.70
CA GLU A 36 24.38 4.18 3.65
C GLU A 36 23.21 3.49 2.96
N TRP A 37 22.47 4.19 2.10
CA TRP A 37 21.39 3.58 1.31
C TRP A 37 21.87 2.46 0.39
N LYS A 38 23.04 2.61 -0.27
CA LYS A 38 23.63 1.56 -1.13
C LYS A 38 23.99 0.26 -0.40
N LYS A 39 24.11 0.30 0.93
CA LYS A 39 24.41 -0.89 1.74
C LYS A 39 23.15 -1.68 2.08
N VAL A 40 21.97 -1.14 1.80
CA VAL A 40 20.70 -1.79 2.08
C VAL A 40 20.36 -2.75 0.95
N ALA A 41 20.21 -4.03 1.28
CA ALA A 41 19.56 -5.00 0.39
C ALA A 41 18.06 -5.02 0.70
N TRP A 42 17.26 -4.65 -0.29
CA TRP A 42 15.82 -4.72 -0.27
C TRP A 42 15.36 -6.09 -0.79
N SER A 43 14.32 -6.63 -0.18
CA SER A 43 13.65 -7.85 -0.66
C SER A 43 12.15 -7.64 -0.61
N ASP A 44 11.44 -8.24 -1.56
CA ASP A 44 9.98 -8.22 -1.58
C ASP A 44 9.42 -9.45 -2.27
N GLU A 45 8.16 -9.77 -1.94
CA GLU A 45 7.38 -10.79 -2.63
C GLU A 45 6.25 -10.11 -3.42
N SER A 46 6.25 -10.27 -4.74
CA SER A 46 5.24 -9.72 -5.63
C SER A 46 4.42 -10.83 -6.28
N LEU A 47 3.08 -10.71 -6.18
CA LEU A 47 2.14 -11.61 -6.85
C LEU A 47 1.73 -11.05 -8.21
N PHE A 48 2.14 -11.72 -9.28
CA PHE A 48 1.73 -11.42 -10.65
C PHE A 48 0.48 -12.24 -11.01
N LEU A 49 -0.66 -11.57 -11.14
CA LEU A 49 -1.92 -12.22 -11.49
C LEU A 49 -2.01 -12.51 -12.99
N ILE A 50 -2.39 -13.74 -13.35
CA ILE A 50 -2.56 -14.16 -14.75
C ILE A 50 -3.80 -13.49 -15.36
N HIS A 51 -4.82 -13.22 -14.55
CA HIS A 51 -6.02 -12.50 -14.94
C HIS A 51 -6.17 -11.21 -14.14
N HIS A 52 -6.49 -10.10 -14.82
CA HIS A 52 -6.69 -8.82 -14.19
C HIS A 52 -7.95 -8.81 -13.32
N VAL A 53 -7.80 -8.45 -12.04
CA VAL A 53 -8.94 -8.23 -11.15
C VAL A 53 -9.44 -6.82 -11.37
N ASP A 54 -10.55 -6.70 -12.08
CA ASP A 54 -11.11 -5.46 -12.60
C ASP A 54 -11.50 -4.42 -11.53
N GLY A 55 -11.40 -4.75 -10.23
CA GLY A 55 -11.38 -3.79 -9.12
C GLY A 55 -12.55 -2.79 -9.10
N ARG A 56 -13.71 -3.15 -9.65
CA ARG A 56 -14.83 -2.25 -9.93
C ARG A 56 -15.63 -1.85 -8.68
N VAL A 57 -14.99 -1.77 -7.52
CA VAL A 57 -15.60 -1.22 -6.31
C VAL A 57 -15.52 0.31 -6.38
N ARG A 58 -16.64 0.99 -6.11
CA ARG A 58 -16.70 2.46 -6.02
C ARG A 58 -17.42 2.87 -4.75
N VAL A 59 -16.90 3.90 -4.09
CA VAL A 59 -17.47 4.50 -2.87
C VAL A 59 -18.01 5.90 -3.17
N ARG A 60 -19.04 6.35 -2.46
CA ARG A 60 -19.48 7.76 -2.48
C ARG A 60 -18.84 8.49 -1.30
N ARG A 61 -18.03 9.52 -1.54
CA ARG A 61 -17.34 10.29 -0.49
C ARG A 61 -17.12 11.76 -0.87
N LEU A 62 -16.88 12.61 0.13
CA LEU A 62 -16.44 14.00 -0.07
C LEU A 62 -14.94 14.09 -0.38
N SER A 63 -14.49 15.27 -0.80
CA SER A 63 -13.05 15.54 -0.95
C SER A 63 -12.39 15.60 0.44
N GLY A 64 -11.30 14.85 0.64
CA GLY A 64 -10.57 14.77 1.91
C GLY A 64 -10.85 13.51 2.73
N GLU A 65 -11.95 12.80 2.48
CA GLU A 65 -12.33 11.56 3.21
C GLU A 65 -11.61 10.31 2.70
N GLN A 66 -10.44 10.49 2.08
CA GLN A 66 -9.80 9.44 1.30
C GLN A 66 -9.35 8.23 2.12
N LEU A 67 -8.92 8.49 3.35
CA LEU A 67 -8.31 7.51 4.24
C LEU A 67 -9.28 7.00 5.32
N LEU A 68 -10.57 7.35 5.23
CA LEU A 68 -11.56 6.79 6.14
C LEU A 68 -11.70 5.28 5.91
N PRO A 69 -11.84 4.45 6.96
CA PRO A 69 -11.99 3.00 6.82
C PRO A 69 -13.12 2.58 5.87
N SER A 70 -14.22 3.34 5.82
CA SER A 70 -15.36 3.13 4.90
C SER A 70 -15.07 3.46 3.43
N CYS A 71 -13.96 4.16 3.17
CA CYS A 71 -13.53 4.65 1.86
C CYS A 71 -12.24 3.96 1.38
N THR A 72 -11.75 2.99 2.13
CA THR A 72 -10.55 2.21 1.85
C THR A 72 -10.91 0.73 1.71
N GLU A 73 -10.25 0.05 0.79
CA GLU A 73 -10.46 -1.38 0.58
C GLU A 73 -9.14 -2.11 0.81
N GLY A 74 -9.20 -3.19 1.60
CA GLY A 74 -8.06 -4.06 1.84
C GLY A 74 -7.72 -4.85 0.58
N HIS A 75 -6.45 -5.19 0.43
CA HIS A 75 -6.02 -6.05 -0.67
C HIS A 75 -6.36 -7.51 -0.34
N THR A 76 -7.35 -8.09 -1.01
CA THR A 76 -7.62 -9.54 -0.96
C THR A 76 -7.01 -10.20 -2.19
N GLN A 77 -6.23 -11.26 -2.01
CA GLN A 77 -5.72 -12.06 -3.12
C GLN A 77 -6.90 -12.67 -3.89
N ALA A 78 -6.96 -12.43 -5.20
CA ALA A 78 -7.98 -13.02 -6.04
C ALA A 78 -7.60 -14.47 -6.42
N GLY A 79 -8.56 -15.39 -6.30
CA GLY A 79 -8.38 -16.83 -6.57
C GLY A 79 -8.21 -17.21 -8.05
N GLY A 80 -7.75 -16.31 -8.90
CA GLY A 80 -7.63 -16.49 -10.36
C GLY A 80 -6.31 -17.09 -10.84
N GLY A 81 -5.46 -17.57 -9.92
CA GLY A 81 -4.10 -18.00 -10.23
C GLY A 81 -3.13 -16.83 -10.42
N GLY A 82 -1.94 -16.94 -9.83
CA GLY A 82 -0.89 -15.94 -9.92
C GLY A 82 0.47 -16.55 -9.63
N ILE A 83 1.52 -15.93 -10.16
CA ILE A 83 2.91 -16.31 -9.92
C ILE A 83 3.43 -15.44 -8.78
N MET A 84 3.85 -16.08 -7.68
CA MET A 84 4.56 -15.40 -6.60
C MET A 84 6.03 -15.33 -6.98
N LEU A 85 6.59 -14.13 -7.02
CA LEU A 85 7.99 -13.89 -7.29
C LEU A 85 8.63 -13.27 -6.05
N TRP A 86 9.75 -13.84 -5.62
CA TRP A 86 10.60 -13.26 -4.59
C TRP A 86 11.87 -12.73 -5.25
N GLU A 87 12.18 -11.47 -5.00
CA GLU A 87 13.39 -10.83 -5.54
C GLU A 87 14.11 -10.02 -4.47
N THR A 88 15.41 -9.83 -4.68
CA THR A 88 16.24 -8.96 -3.87
C THR A 88 17.01 -7.99 -4.76
N PHE A 89 17.17 -6.75 -4.31
CA PHE A 89 17.94 -5.72 -5.02
C PHE A 89 18.61 -4.75 -4.03
N SER A 90 19.69 -4.11 -4.44
CA SER A 90 20.48 -3.14 -3.65
C SER A 90 20.69 -1.84 -4.40
#